data_AF-F0LIX0-F1
#
_entry.id   AF-F0LIX0-F1
#
_cell.length_a   1.000
_cell.length_b   1.000
_cell.length_c   1.000
_cell.angle_alpha   90.00
_cell.angle_beta   90.00
_cell.angle_gamma   90.00
#
_symmetry.space_group_name_H-M   'P 1'
#
loop_
_entity.id
_entity.type
_entity.pdbx_description
1 polymer ?
#
loop_
_entity_poly.entity_id
_entity_poly.type
_entity_poly.pdbx_seq_one_letter_code
_entity_poly.pdbx_strand_id
1 'polypeptide(L)'
;MIYRLKNGNWEKVKLGIFFTLEGYEIMPGESWTQEIRLVYFDESTWNSYPLPPGRYKIIKEALGIGVEGKLTLEVEFEIRE
;
A
#
# COMPACT_ATOMS: atom_id res chain seq x y z
N MET A 1 -1.27 -1.29 -2.82
CA MET A 1 -0.10 -1.62 -3.66
C MET A 1 0.93 -0.51 -3.51
N ILE A 2 2.22 -0.85 -3.43
CA ILE A 2 3.31 0.14 -3.34
C ILE A 2 4.21 0.00 -4.57
N TYR A 3 4.64 1.13 -5.13
CA TYR A 3 5.53 1.24 -6.27
C TYR A 3 6.73 2.11 -5.90
N ARG A 4 7.89 1.84 -6.50
CA ARG A 4 9.12 2.65 -6.38
C ARG A 4 9.47 3.23 -7.75
N LEU A 5 9.83 4.50 -7.80
CA LEU A 5 10.34 5.12 -9.01
C LEU A 5 11.78 4.66 -9.25
N LYS A 6 12.05 3.96 -10.35
CA LYS A 6 13.39 3.59 -10.80
C LYS A 6 13.56 3.94 -12.27
N ASN A 7 14.63 4.66 -12.60
CA ASN A 7 14.95 5.05 -13.98
C ASN A 7 13.75 5.69 -14.72
N GLY A 8 12.96 6.51 -14.02
CA GLY A 8 11.76 7.17 -14.57
C GLY A 8 10.49 6.31 -14.63
N ASN A 9 10.54 5.04 -14.23
CA ASN A 9 9.40 4.12 -14.27
C ASN A 9 8.96 3.67 -12.88
N TRP A 10 7.65 3.50 -12.70
CA TRP A 10 7.07 2.98 -11.46
C TRP A 10 7.13 1.44 -11.45
N GLU A 11 8.00 0.88 -10.60
CA GLU A 11 8.12 -0.56 -10.41
C GLU A 11 7.37 -1.01 -9.16
N LYS A 12 6.56 -2.07 -9.27
CA LYS A 12 5.82 -2.63 -8.13
C LYS A 12 6.80 -3.19 -7.09
N VAL A 13 6.66 -2.76 -5.84
CA VAL A 13 7.39 -3.34 -4.70
C VAL A 13 6.76 -4.68 -4.36
N LYS A 14 7.58 -5.72 -4.17
CA LYS A 14 7.11 -7.02 -3.69
C LYS A 14 6.73 -6.92 -2.22
N LEU A 15 5.43 -6.87 -1.97
CA LEU A 15 4.85 -6.89 -0.63
C LEU A 15 4.42 -8.32 -0.29
N GLY A 16 4.57 -8.72 0.97
CA GLY A 16 4.02 -9.98 1.46
C GLY A 16 2.48 -9.94 1.54
N ILE A 17 1.85 -11.10 1.70
CA ILE A 17 0.37 -11.25 1.71
C ILE A 17 -0.31 -10.38 2.79
N PHE A 18 0.36 -10.16 3.92
CA PHE A 18 -0.15 -9.42 5.08
C PHE A 18 -0.37 -7.92 4.81
N PHE A 19 0.12 -7.38 3.69
CA PHE A 19 0.01 -5.95 3.37
C PHE A 19 -1.22 -5.59 2.55
N THR A 20 -1.93 -6.57 1.99
CA THR A 20 -2.89 -6.32 0.91
C THR A 20 -4.35 -6.51 1.27
N LEU A 21 -4.67 -7.24 2.33
CA LEU A 21 -6.03 -7.71 2.60
C LEU A 21 -6.44 -7.42 4.05
N GLU A 22 -6.97 -6.22 4.28
CA GLU A 22 -7.69 -5.86 5.51
C GLU A 22 -9.09 -5.39 5.12
N GLY A 23 -10.10 -5.99 5.75
CA GLY A 23 -11.51 -5.62 5.58
C GLY A 23 -11.97 -4.77 6.76
N TYR A 24 -12.81 -3.77 6.48
CA TYR A 24 -13.34 -2.86 7.48
C TYR A 24 -14.84 -2.69 7.29
N GLU A 25 -15.58 -2.73 8.39
CA GLU A 25 -16.98 -2.30 8.42
C GLU A 25 -17.01 -0.78 8.68
N ILE A 26 -17.69 -0.03 7.81
CA ILE A 26 -17.81 1.43 7.90
C ILE A 26 -19.29 1.77 7.97
N MET A 27 -19.73 2.32 9.09
CA MET A 27 -21.11 2.78 9.25
C MET A 27 -21.39 4.05 8.43
N PRO A 28 -22.65 4.33 8.06
CA PRO A 28 -22.97 5.56 7.33
C PRO A 28 -22.50 6.83 8.06
N GLY A 29 -21.74 7.67 7.37
CA GLY A 29 -21.19 8.92 7.92
C GLY A 29 -19.89 8.77 8.70
N GLU A 30 -19.45 7.55 8.99
CA GLU A 30 -18.16 7.29 9.61
C GLU A 30 -17.01 7.39 8.61
N SER A 31 -15.80 7.59 9.14
CA SER A 31 -14.56 7.58 8.37
C SER A 31 -13.71 6.37 8.76
N TRP A 32 -12.79 6.01 7.87
CA TRP A 32 -11.84 4.94 8.10
C TRP A 32 -10.41 5.45 7.96
N THR A 33 -9.53 4.92 8.79
CA THR A 33 -8.09 5.16 8.75
C THR A 33 -7.36 3.83 8.76
N GLN A 34 -6.33 3.69 7.93
CA GLN A 34 -5.44 2.53 7.91
C GLN A 34 -3.98 2.99 7.95
N GLU A 35 -3.20 2.32 8.79
CA GLU A 35 -1.76 2.45 8.80
C GLU A 35 -1.14 1.38 7.91
N ILE A 36 -0.27 1.77 6.98
CA ILE A 36 0.42 0.85 6.08
C ILE A 36 1.90 0.84 6.47
N ARG A 37 2.40 -0.33 6.88
CA ARG A 37 3.83 -0.50 7.12
C ARG A 37 4.60 -0.43 5.80
N LEU A 38 5.64 0.40 5.77
CA LEU A 38 6.50 0.61 4.60
C LEU A 38 7.69 -0.34 4.63
N VAL A 39 7.47 -1.61 4.30
CA VAL A 39 8.51 -2.66 4.24
C VAL A 39 8.36 -3.50 2.98
N TYR A 40 9.46 -4.10 2.52
CA TYR A 40 9.41 -5.20 1.54
C TYR A 40 9.53 -6.55 2.25
N PHE A 41 8.89 -7.58 1.71
CA PHE A 41 8.96 -8.94 2.23
C PHE A 41 9.94 -9.77 1.41
N ASP A 42 10.89 -10.39 2.09
CA ASP A 42 11.83 -11.33 1.50
C ASP A 42 11.37 -12.77 1.77
N GLU A 43 10.87 -13.43 0.72
CA GLU A 43 10.41 -14.82 0.79
C GLU A 43 11.53 -15.83 1.10
N SER A 44 12.80 -15.48 0.81
CA SER A 44 13.92 -16.39 1.08
C SER A 44 14.26 -16.46 2.56
N THR A 45 14.13 -15.33 3.26
CA THR A 45 14.43 -15.22 4.69
C THR A 45 13.18 -15.17 5.57
N TRP A 46 11.99 -15.11 4.96
CA TRP A 46 10.69 -14.90 5.64
C TRP A 46 10.66 -13.64 6.53
N ASN A 47 11.50 -12.65 6.21
CA ASN A 47 11.63 -11.42 6.98
C ASN A 47 11.08 -10.20 6.21
N SER A 48 10.75 -9.16 6.98
CA SER A 48 10.39 -7.84 6.44
C SER A 48 11.50 -6.84 6.70
N TYR A 49 11.80 -6.02 5.70
CA TYR A 49 12.86 -5.01 5.78
C TYR A 49 12.33 -3.63 5.41
N PRO A 50 12.82 -2.55 6.04
CA PRO A 50 12.45 -1.20 5.70
C PRO A 50 12.62 -0.92 4.20
N LEU A 51 11.72 -0.12 3.63
CA LEU A 51 11.95 0.40 2.29
C LEU A 51 13.18 1.33 2.31
N PRO A 52 14.12 1.17 1.35
CA PRO A 52 15.27 2.07 1.25
C PRO A 52 14.84 3.49 0.85
N PRO A 53 15.72 4.50 0.99
CA PRO A 53 15.45 5.85 0.51
C PRO A 53 15.06 5.89 -0.98
N GLY A 54 14.20 6.85 -1.33
CA GLY A 54 13.74 7.09 -2.69
C GLY A 54 12.29 7.55 -2.80
N ARG A 55 11.82 7.66 -4.04
CA ARG A 55 10.44 8.05 -4.35
C ARG A 55 9.53 6.85 -4.52
N TYR A 56 8.37 6.94 -3.88
CA TYR A 56 7.40 5.87 -3.79
C TYR A 56 6.01 6.37 -4.11
N LYS A 57 5.15 5.43 -4.50
CA LYS A 57 3.74 5.65 -4.75
C LYS A 57 2.91 4.54 -4.13
N ILE A 58 1.85 4.89 -3.39
CA ILE A 58 0.85 3.94 -2.90
C ILE A 58 -0.40 4.10 -3.74
N ILE A 59 -0.93 2.99 -4.23
CA ILE A 59 -2.26 2.90 -4.84
C ILE A 59 -3.08 1.92 -4.02
N LYS A 60 -4.17 2.38 -3.42
CA LYS A 60 -5.12 1.55 -2.66
C LYS A 60 -6.46 1.55 -3.37
N GLU A 61 -6.93 0.35 -3.67
CA GLU A 61 -8.28 0.13 -4.18
C GLU A 61 -9.14 -0.32 -2.99
N ALA A 62 -10.17 0.45 -2.67
CA ALA A 62 -11.18 0.09 -1.69
C ALA A 62 -12.45 -0.34 -2.43
N LEU A 63 -12.91 -1.54 -2.14
CA LEU A 63 -14.11 -2.14 -2.72
C LEU A 63 -15.20 -2.15 -1.65
N GLY A 64 -16.32 -1.48 -1.94
CA GLY A 64 -17.51 -1.58 -1.10
C GLY A 64 -18.21 -2.91 -1.31
N ILE A 65 -18.36 -3.71 -0.25
CA ILE A 65 -19.24 -4.88 -0.28
C ILE A 65 -20.65 -4.40 0.10
N GLY A 66 -21.63 -4.56 -0.79
CA GLY A 66 -23.01 -4.13 -0.54
C GLY A 66 -23.34 -2.69 -0.96
N VAL A 67 -22.35 -1.92 -1.41
CA VAL A 67 -22.53 -0.65 -2.13
C VAL A 67 -21.75 -0.73 -3.43
N GLU A 68 -22.36 -0.43 -4.57
CA GLU A 68 -21.64 -0.37 -5.84
C GLU A 68 -20.68 0.82 -5.81
N GLY A 69 -19.41 0.55 -5.49
CA GLY A 69 -18.40 1.59 -5.37
C GLY A 69 -16.99 1.02 -5.32
N LYS A 70 -16.16 1.45 -6.28
CA LYS A 70 -14.71 1.29 -6.23
C LYS A 70 -14.10 2.66 -6.00
N LEU A 71 -13.37 2.82 -4.90
CA LEU A 71 -12.57 4.00 -4.64
C LEU A 71 -11.10 3.67 -4.90
N THR A 72 -10.41 4.54 -5.64
CA THR A 72 -8.97 4.45 -5.85
C THR A 72 -8.30 5.63 -5.16
N LEU A 73 -7.44 5.35 -4.19
CA LEU A 73 -6.64 6.34 -3.48
C LEU A 73 -5.19 6.22 -3.94
N GLU A 74 -4.58 7.35 -4.27
CA GLU A 74 -3.20 7.43 -4.74
C GLU A 74 -2.44 8.50 -3.95
N VAL A 75 -1.23 8.16 -3.50
CA VAL A 75 -0.32 9.10 -2.85
C VAL A 75 1.12 8.83 -3.27
N GLU A 76 1.84 9.88 -3.65
CA GLU A 76 3.28 9.85 -3.87
C GLU A 76 4.02 10.45 -2.68
N PHE A 77 5.16 9.87 -2.33
CA PHE A 77 5.97 10.30 -1.19
C PHE A 77 7.45 9.97 -1.38
N GLU A 78 8.31 10.57 -0.55
CA GLU A 78 9.75 10.37 -0.57
C GLU A 78 10.23 9.91 0.81
N ILE A 79 11.01 8.83 0.84
CA ILE A 79 11.76 8.41 2.02
C ILE A 79 13.16 9.00 1.91
N ARG A 80 13.56 9.78 2.90
CA ARG A 80 14.90 10.39 3.03
C ARG A 80 15.74 9.59 4.04
N GLU A 81 17.05 9.75 3.97
CA GLU A 81 18.00 9.23 4.97
C GLU A 81 17.82 9.89 6.34
#